data_AF-A0A8J3YSQ5-F1
#
_entry.id   AF-A0A8J3YSQ5-F1
#
_cell.length_a   1.000
_cell.length_b   1.000
_cell.length_c   1.000
_cell.angle_alpha   90.00
_cell.angle_beta   90.00
_cell.angle_gamma   90.00
#
_symmetry.space_group_name_H-M   'P 1'
#
loop_
_entity.id
_entity.type
_entity.pdbx_description
1 polymer ?
#
loop_
_entity_poly.entity_id
_entity_poly.type
_entity_poly.pdbx_seq_one_letter_code
_entity_poly.pdbx_strand_id
1 'polypeptide(L)'
;MAMYSRKRWPALLVAAVLGAGPALAAGAANAAPSDPSVAFSGGSVLNMLVCRSEPSTGRLTVPADSRVSFVNRLGQRAALRVDGHTVANVGANQTVPVTFSRGPASVTMAFECDAGLVEEFKTATVAVSAPEPREAPAAAANARAAAPAPQAGSGGGQANAPAAGRGGGGGAARQQSAPTPAAEPAGEATPSAAVDPWAPASEVPAAGVASGAAGTDTETVALPPPGVDVGVPTAAPGAPVNGPSGLLAMVATVLTVGVGVAAVRSAFARRSSRIAFA
;
A
#
# COMPACT_ATOMS: atom_id res chain seq x y z
N MET A 1 24.03 -1.84 -71.63
CA MET A 1 24.74 -2.88 -70.84
C MET A 1 24.13 -2.92 -69.45
N ALA A 2 23.62 -4.08 -69.09
CA ALA A 2 22.90 -4.34 -67.85
C ALA A 2 23.87 -4.52 -66.66
N MET A 3 23.48 -4.06 -65.47
CA MET A 3 23.80 -4.75 -64.22
C MET A 3 22.66 -4.58 -63.22
N TYR A 4 21.92 -5.67 -63.06
CA TYR A 4 20.90 -5.92 -62.06
C TYR A 4 21.53 -5.96 -60.66
N SER A 5 21.11 -5.08 -59.75
CA SER A 5 21.40 -5.24 -58.32
C SER A 5 20.25 -5.99 -57.65
N ARG A 6 20.37 -7.33 -57.61
CA ARG A 6 19.47 -8.21 -56.88
C ARG A 6 19.75 -8.09 -55.38
N LYS A 7 18.97 -7.26 -54.68
CA LYS A 7 18.99 -7.16 -53.22
C LYS A 7 18.33 -8.42 -52.62
N ARG A 8 19.15 -9.41 -52.31
CA ARG A 8 18.76 -10.62 -51.56
C ARG A 8 18.40 -10.21 -50.13
N TRP A 9 17.12 -10.33 -49.77
CA TRP A 9 16.68 -10.21 -48.38
C TRP A 9 16.79 -11.58 -47.72
N PRO A 10 17.55 -11.74 -46.63
CA PRO A 10 17.57 -12.98 -45.89
C PRO A 10 16.21 -13.19 -45.20
N ALA A 11 15.61 -14.35 -45.45
CA ALA A 11 14.45 -14.83 -44.72
C ALA A 11 14.88 -15.24 -43.31
N LEU A 12 14.64 -14.38 -42.33
CA LEU A 12 14.73 -14.74 -40.92
C LEU A 12 13.47 -15.53 -40.54
N LEU A 13 13.62 -16.86 -40.56
CA LEU A 13 12.77 -17.81 -39.87
C LEU A 13 12.92 -17.60 -38.36
N VAL A 14 11.99 -16.87 -37.73
CA VAL A 14 11.83 -16.89 -36.28
C VAL A 14 10.74 -17.91 -35.95
N ALA A 15 11.19 -19.13 -35.69
CA ALA A 15 10.40 -20.14 -35.01
C ALA A 15 10.45 -19.83 -33.51
N ALA A 16 9.34 -19.38 -32.93
CA ALA A 16 9.14 -19.29 -31.49
C ALA A 16 7.85 -20.04 -31.11
N VAL A 17 8.04 -21.35 -30.95
CA VAL A 17 7.40 -22.27 -30.01
C VAL A 17 6.04 -21.81 -29.44
N LEU A 18 4.97 -22.32 -30.06
CA LEU A 18 3.69 -22.57 -29.42
C LEU A 18 3.87 -23.70 -28.40
N GLY A 19 4.20 -23.33 -27.16
CA GLY A 19 4.16 -24.21 -25.99
C GLY A 19 2.85 -24.02 -25.23
N ALA A 20 1.70 -24.24 -25.88
CA ALA A 20 0.41 -24.32 -25.21
C ALA A 20 0.26 -25.73 -24.58
N GLY A 21 0.91 -25.94 -23.43
CA GLY A 21 0.66 -27.10 -22.58
C GLY A 21 -0.47 -26.78 -21.58
N PRO A 22 -1.49 -27.64 -21.42
CA PRO A 22 -2.49 -27.47 -20.37
C PRO A 22 -1.85 -27.89 -19.04
N ALA A 23 -1.20 -26.95 -18.36
CA ALA A 23 -0.77 -27.15 -16.98
C ALA A 23 -1.99 -27.04 -16.04
N LEU A 24 -2.84 -28.07 -16.07
CA LEU A 24 -3.82 -28.39 -15.05
C LEU A 24 -3.08 -28.93 -13.82
N ALA A 25 -2.46 -28.04 -13.06
CA ALA A 25 -2.10 -28.22 -11.65
C ALA A 25 -1.48 -26.91 -11.16
N ALA A 26 -2.33 -25.90 -10.97
CA ALA A 26 -2.00 -24.77 -10.11
C ALA A 26 -1.89 -25.31 -8.68
N GLY A 27 -0.78 -25.99 -8.37
CA GLY A 27 -0.31 -26.03 -7.00
C GLY A 27 -0.21 -24.58 -6.56
N ALA A 28 -0.90 -24.21 -5.49
CA ALA A 28 -0.80 -22.91 -4.89
C ALA A 28 0.67 -22.69 -4.53
N ALA A 29 1.43 -22.12 -5.47
CA ALA A 29 2.64 -21.42 -5.15
C ALA A 29 2.15 -20.34 -4.19
N ASN A 30 2.34 -20.58 -2.90
CA ASN A 30 2.30 -19.55 -1.89
C ASN A 30 3.41 -18.58 -2.30
N ALA A 31 3.08 -17.69 -3.24
CA ALA A 31 3.77 -16.44 -3.41
C ALA A 31 3.84 -15.89 -1.99
N ALA A 32 5.07 -15.70 -1.49
CA ALA A 32 5.32 -15.17 -0.17
C ALA A 32 4.30 -14.05 0.07
N PRO A 33 3.58 -14.06 1.22
CA PRO A 33 2.47 -13.15 1.45
C PRO A 33 2.97 -11.75 1.12
N SER A 34 2.48 -11.21 0.00
CA SER A 34 2.84 -9.87 -0.42
C SER A 34 2.36 -8.97 0.70
N ASP A 35 3.29 -8.28 1.36
CA ASP A 35 2.96 -7.40 2.48
C ASP A 35 1.77 -6.52 2.09
N PRO A 36 0.74 -6.41 2.94
CA PRO A 36 -0.46 -5.65 2.61
C PRO A 36 -0.05 -4.21 2.26
N SER A 37 -0.52 -3.73 1.11
CA SER A 37 -0.13 -2.43 0.58
C SER A 37 -1.36 -1.60 0.23
N VAL A 38 -1.33 -0.32 0.59
CA VAL A 38 -2.36 0.66 0.24
C VAL A 38 -1.69 1.79 -0.54
N ALA A 39 -2.10 1.98 -1.80
CA ALA A 39 -1.57 3.05 -2.63
C ALA A 39 -2.54 4.25 -2.59
N PHE A 40 -2.03 5.43 -2.30
CA PHE A 40 -2.77 6.68 -2.43
C PHE A 40 -2.52 7.27 -3.82
N SER A 41 -3.60 7.44 -4.56
CA SER A 41 -3.59 7.97 -5.93
C SER A 41 -4.47 9.20 -6.03
N GLY A 42 -4.28 9.97 -7.09
CA GLY A 42 -4.90 11.28 -7.27
C GLY A 42 -3.86 12.29 -7.72
N GLY A 43 -4.05 13.53 -7.30
CA GLY A 43 -3.23 14.67 -7.69
C GLY A 43 -4.07 15.82 -8.24
N SER A 44 -3.42 16.96 -8.46
CA SER A 44 -4.01 18.10 -9.15
C SER A 44 -3.99 17.84 -10.64
N VAL A 45 -5.11 17.40 -11.20
CA VAL A 45 -5.30 17.42 -12.66
C VAL A 45 -5.41 18.88 -13.07
N LEU A 46 -4.51 19.32 -13.97
CA LEU A 46 -4.26 20.69 -14.47
C LEU A 46 -5.48 21.50 -15.00
N ASN A 47 -6.71 21.07 -14.72
CA ASN A 47 -7.94 21.77 -15.10
C ASN A 47 -9.07 21.61 -14.07
N MET A 48 -8.82 20.98 -12.93
CA MET A 48 -9.79 20.84 -11.86
C MET A 48 -9.28 21.51 -10.60
N LEU A 49 -10.07 22.42 -10.06
CA LEU A 49 -9.76 23.16 -8.83
C LEU A 49 -9.81 22.27 -7.57
N VAL A 50 -9.49 20.97 -7.69
CA VAL A 50 -9.68 19.98 -6.64
C VAL A 50 -8.41 19.16 -6.47
N CYS A 51 -7.89 19.16 -5.26
CA CYS A 51 -6.85 18.27 -4.84
C CYS A 51 -7.45 16.98 -4.30
N ARG A 52 -7.20 15.87 -4.98
CA ARG A 52 -7.74 14.57 -4.56
C ARG A 52 -6.64 13.63 -4.11
N SER A 53 -6.88 12.96 -2.99
CA SER A 53 -6.09 11.82 -2.51
C SER A 53 -7.03 10.67 -2.18
N GLU A 54 -6.89 9.57 -2.90
CA GLU A 54 -7.77 8.42 -2.78
C GLU A 54 -6.96 7.13 -2.56
N PRO A 55 -7.21 6.42 -1.45
CA PRO A 55 -6.57 5.14 -1.20
C PRO A 55 -7.14 4.07 -2.13
N SER A 56 -6.29 3.13 -2.56
CA SER A 56 -6.67 1.96 -3.36
C SER A 56 -7.69 1.06 -2.64
N THR A 57 -7.78 1.18 -1.31
CA THR A 57 -8.72 0.42 -0.48
C THR A 57 -9.14 1.29 0.70
N GLY A 58 -10.45 1.48 0.89
CA GLY A 58 -10.99 2.29 1.99
C GLY A 58 -10.99 1.61 3.35
N ARG A 59 -10.96 0.27 3.40
CA ARG A 59 -10.88 -0.52 4.64
C ARG A 59 -9.95 -1.71 4.46
N LEU A 60 -9.06 -1.91 5.43
CA LEU A 60 -8.11 -3.02 5.45
C LEU A 60 -8.11 -3.65 6.84
N THR A 61 -8.22 -4.98 6.93
CA THR A 61 -8.07 -5.69 8.21
C THR A 61 -6.73 -6.41 8.21
N VAL A 62 -5.91 -6.18 9.23
CA VAL A 62 -4.60 -6.81 9.38
C VAL A 62 -4.45 -7.44 10.76
N PRO A 63 -3.68 -8.52 10.93
CA PRO A 63 -3.34 -9.03 12.26
C PRO A 63 -2.59 -7.97 13.09
N ALA A 64 -2.63 -8.10 14.43
CA ALA A 64 -1.78 -7.33 15.31
C ALA A 64 -0.29 -7.46 14.93
N ASP A 65 0.44 -6.36 15.09
CA ASP A 65 1.88 -6.24 14.79
C ASP A 65 2.21 -6.47 13.30
N SER A 66 1.22 -6.34 12.42
CA SER A 66 1.43 -6.43 10.98
C SER A 66 1.90 -5.11 10.39
N ARG A 67 2.80 -5.22 9.42
CA ARG A 67 3.32 -4.10 8.64
C ARG A 67 2.48 -3.90 7.38
N VAL A 68 2.01 -2.66 7.18
CA VAL A 68 1.29 -2.22 5.99
C VAL A 68 2.14 -1.21 5.24
N SER A 69 2.29 -1.41 3.93
CA SER A 69 3.03 -0.50 3.06
C SER A 69 2.11 0.59 2.48
N PHE A 70 2.36 1.85 2.80
CA PHE A 70 1.64 2.98 2.22
C PHE A 70 2.43 3.61 1.09
N VAL A 71 1.88 3.58 -0.12
CA VAL A 71 2.55 4.04 -1.33
C VAL A 71 1.99 5.39 -1.78
N ASN A 72 2.86 6.38 -1.97
CA ASN A 72 2.47 7.67 -2.52
C ASN A 72 2.54 7.66 -4.06
N ARG A 73 1.38 7.64 -4.72
CA ARG A 73 1.23 7.75 -6.19
C ARG A 73 0.61 9.08 -6.64
N LEU A 74 0.61 10.09 -5.77
CA LEU A 74 0.06 11.42 -6.04
C LEU A 74 0.93 12.23 -7.03
N GLY A 75 2.16 11.77 -7.31
CA GLY A 75 3.10 12.45 -8.19
C GLY A 75 3.91 13.57 -7.52
N GLN A 76 3.66 13.84 -6.24
CA GLN A 76 4.34 14.86 -5.45
C GLN A 76 4.56 14.42 -4.00
N ARG A 77 5.30 15.21 -3.21
CA ARG A 77 5.52 14.95 -1.78
C ARG A 77 4.19 15.11 -1.01
N ALA A 78 3.93 14.19 -0.09
CA ALA A 78 2.71 14.18 0.72
C ALA A 78 3.01 13.75 2.16
N ALA A 79 2.28 14.31 3.12
CA ALA A 79 2.30 13.93 4.52
C ALA A 79 1.38 12.71 4.73
N LEU A 80 1.95 11.60 5.20
CA LEU A 80 1.18 10.48 5.72
C LEU A 80 0.71 10.84 7.13
N ARG A 81 -0.61 10.80 7.33
CA ARG A 81 -1.27 11.10 8.60
C ARG A 81 -1.96 9.85 9.13
N VAL A 82 -1.76 9.56 10.41
CA VAL A 82 -2.45 8.49 11.13
C VAL A 82 -3.22 9.12 12.28
N ASP A 83 -4.53 8.90 12.30
CA ASP A 83 -5.48 9.51 13.23
C ASP A 83 -5.37 11.06 13.25
N GLY A 84 -5.11 11.64 12.07
CA GLY A 84 -4.95 13.09 11.90
C GLY A 84 -3.54 13.62 12.23
N HIS A 85 -2.65 12.81 12.79
CA HIS A 85 -1.28 13.21 13.12
C HIS A 85 -0.31 12.87 11.99
N THR A 86 0.53 13.83 11.59
CA THR A 86 1.57 13.58 10.59
C THR A 86 2.65 12.68 11.17
N VAL A 87 2.84 11.51 10.55
CA VAL A 87 3.81 10.51 11.00
C VAL A 87 5.04 10.42 10.09
N ALA A 88 4.89 10.75 8.80
CA ALA A 88 5.99 10.73 7.83
C ALA A 88 5.70 11.64 6.64
N ASN A 89 6.75 12.26 6.10
CA ASN A 89 6.70 12.92 4.81
C ASN A 89 7.18 11.94 3.72
N VAL A 90 6.28 11.61 2.79
CA VAL A 90 6.48 10.59 1.76
C VAL A 90 6.71 11.27 0.42
N GLY A 91 7.87 11.04 -0.19
CA GLY A 91 8.16 11.55 -1.53
C GLY A 91 7.27 10.93 -2.60
N ALA A 92 7.23 11.55 -3.79
CA ALA A 92 6.54 11.00 -4.94
C ALA A 92 7.06 9.60 -5.29
N ASN A 93 6.17 8.62 -5.49
CA ASN A 93 6.52 7.22 -5.77
C ASN A 93 7.41 6.58 -4.69
N GLN A 94 7.29 7.03 -3.44
CA GLN A 94 7.89 6.35 -2.31
C GLN A 94 6.83 5.54 -1.54
N THR A 95 7.32 4.56 -0.79
CA THR A 95 6.56 3.69 0.09
C THR A 95 7.07 3.86 1.51
N VAL A 96 6.15 4.00 2.46
CA VAL A 96 6.45 3.97 3.89
C VAL A 96 5.80 2.74 4.51
N PRO A 97 6.58 1.81 5.09
CA PRO A 97 6.03 0.73 5.87
C PRO A 97 5.63 1.24 7.26
N VAL A 98 4.43 0.91 7.71
CA VAL A 98 3.91 1.26 9.04
C VAL A 98 3.38 0.00 9.72
N THR A 99 3.82 -0.24 10.94
CA THR A 99 3.41 -1.39 11.75
C THR A 99 2.29 -0.97 12.70
N PHE A 100 1.18 -1.70 12.68
CA PHE A 100 0.03 -1.43 13.53
C PHE A 100 -0.09 -2.51 14.62
N SER A 101 0.07 -2.12 15.88
CA SER A 101 -0.06 -3.03 17.02
C SER A 101 -1.46 -3.01 17.63
N ARG A 102 -2.26 -1.95 17.43
CA ARG A 102 -3.55 -1.76 18.11
C ARG A 102 -4.60 -1.04 17.26
N GLY A 103 -5.86 -1.43 17.50
CA GLY A 103 -7.06 -0.65 17.17
C GLY A 103 -7.37 -0.48 15.68
N PRO A 104 -8.48 0.20 15.37
CA PRO A 104 -8.68 0.80 14.07
C PRO A 104 -7.89 2.11 13.99
N ALA A 105 -7.05 2.26 12.96
CA ALA A 105 -6.33 3.49 12.67
C ALA A 105 -6.88 4.14 11.39
N SER A 106 -7.05 5.46 11.42
CA SER A 106 -7.49 6.25 10.26
C SER A 106 -6.27 6.82 9.54
N VAL A 107 -6.00 6.33 8.33
CA VAL A 107 -4.83 6.72 7.55
C VAL A 107 -5.25 7.60 6.39
N THR A 108 -4.66 8.78 6.31
CA THR A 108 -4.90 9.74 5.23
C THR A 108 -3.56 10.20 4.69
N MET A 109 -3.47 10.43 3.38
CA MET A 109 -2.28 11.03 2.76
C MET A 109 -2.67 12.40 2.23
N ALA A 110 -2.15 13.45 2.85
CA ALA A 110 -2.47 14.84 2.53
C ALA A 110 -1.26 15.51 1.86
N PHE A 111 -1.51 16.46 0.98
CA PHE A 111 -0.47 17.25 0.32
C PHE A 111 -0.91 18.70 0.26
N GLU A 112 0.04 19.61 0.15
CA GLU A 112 -0.27 21.04 0.07
C GLU A 112 -0.91 21.36 -1.28
N CYS A 113 -2.02 22.08 -1.21
CA CYS A 113 -2.77 22.58 -2.34
C CYS A 113 -2.59 24.08 -2.44
N ASP A 114 -2.48 24.59 -3.67
CA ASP A 114 -2.50 26.03 -3.89
C ASP A 114 -3.77 26.66 -3.33
N ALA A 115 -3.66 27.88 -2.81
CA ALA A 115 -4.77 28.60 -2.21
C ALA A 115 -5.95 28.72 -3.19
N GLY A 116 -7.15 28.31 -2.73
CA GLY A 116 -8.37 28.34 -3.54
C GLY A 116 -8.72 27.02 -4.24
N LEU A 117 -7.92 25.97 -4.06
CA LEU A 117 -8.29 24.60 -4.44
C LEU A 117 -9.09 23.93 -3.32
N VAL A 118 -10.07 23.10 -3.70
CA VAL A 118 -10.84 22.28 -2.76
C VAL A 118 -10.06 21.01 -2.45
N GLU A 119 -9.82 20.75 -1.17
CA GLU A 119 -9.14 19.54 -0.71
C GLU A 119 -10.14 18.38 -0.50
N GLU A 120 -9.97 17.29 -1.25
CA GLU A 120 -10.74 16.05 -1.13
C GLU A 120 -9.79 14.89 -0.80
N PHE A 121 -9.42 14.78 0.47
CA PHE A 121 -8.56 13.70 0.96
C PHE A 121 -9.40 12.59 1.60
N LYS A 122 -9.43 11.41 0.98
CA LYS A 122 -10.12 10.23 1.51
C LYS A 122 -9.23 9.49 2.51
N THR A 123 -9.88 8.93 3.52
CA THR A 123 -9.25 8.17 4.60
C THR A 123 -9.41 6.67 4.37
N ALA A 124 -8.34 5.92 4.59
CA ALA A 124 -8.37 4.46 4.69
C ALA A 124 -8.44 4.05 6.17
N THR A 125 -9.32 3.13 6.53
CA THR A 125 -9.38 2.58 7.89
C THR A 125 -8.65 1.25 7.95
N VAL A 126 -7.63 1.15 8.80
CA VAL A 126 -6.89 -0.08 9.06
C VAL A 126 -7.39 -0.68 10.38
N ALA A 127 -8.17 -1.76 10.31
CA ALA A 127 -8.63 -2.49 11.49
C ALA A 127 -7.61 -3.54 11.89
N VAL A 128 -7.08 -3.46 13.12
CA VAL A 128 -6.24 -4.51 13.67
C VAL A 128 -7.10 -5.62 14.26
N SER A 129 -6.98 -6.83 13.70
CA SER A 129 -7.58 -8.04 14.24
C SER A 129 -6.73 -8.55 15.41
N ALA A 130 -7.37 -8.76 16.57
CA ALA A 130 -6.72 -9.42 17.68
C ALA A 130 -6.32 -10.84 17.26
N PRO A 131 -5.17 -11.35 17.74
CA PRO A 131 -4.83 -12.76 17.54
C PRO A 131 -6.01 -13.59 17.99
N GLU A 132 -6.53 -14.44 17.11
CA GLU A 132 -7.59 -15.36 17.45
C GLU A 132 -7.13 -16.11 18.71
N PRO A 133 -7.90 -16.08 19.83
CA PRO A 133 -7.46 -16.72 21.06
C PRO A 133 -7.13 -18.16 20.73
N ARG A 134 -5.83 -18.48 20.70
CA ARG A 134 -5.38 -19.84 20.41
C ARG A 134 -5.98 -20.68 21.51
N GLU A 135 -7.04 -21.43 21.18
CA GLU A 135 -7.67 -22.34 22.13
C GLU A 135 -6.53 -23.17 22.69
N ALA A 136 -6.24 -22.96 23.98
CA ALA A 136 -5.18 -23.68 24.66
C ALA A 136 -5.49 -25.16 24.38
N PRO A 137 -4.57 -25.91 23.74
CA PRO A 137 -4.85 -27.26 23.27
C PRO A 137 -5.49 -27.98 24.43
N ALA A 138 -6.78 -28.33 24.28
CA ALA A 138 -7.60 -28.85 25.36
C ALA A 138 -6.77 -29.95 26.00
N ALA A 139 -6.28 -29.70 27.21
CA ALA A 139 -5.32 -30.55 27.87
C ALA A 139 -5.91 -31.94 27.78
N ALA A 140 -5.26 -32.80 26.98
CA ALA A 140 -5.80 -34.11 26.64
C ALA A 140 -6.17 -34.75 27.96
N ALA A 141 -7.48 -34.80 28.23
CA ALA A 141 -8.00 -35.41 29.43
C ALA A 141 -7.46 -36.82 29.34
N ASN A 142 -6.49 -37.13 30.22
CA ASN A 142 -5.83 -38.42 30.28
C ASN A 142 -6.94 -39.46 30.23
N ALA A 143 -7.14 -40.05 29.04
CA ALA A 143 -7.92 -41.23 28.85
C ALA A 143 -7.17 -42.26 29.66
N ARG A 144 -7.64 -42.41 30.91
CA ARG A 144 -7.24 -43.43 31.85
C ARG A 144 -7.53 -44.75 31.14
N ALA A 145 -6.55 -45.23 30.37
CA ALA A 145 -6.56 -46.58 29.85
C ALA A 145 -6.76 -47.48 31.07
N ALA A 146 -7.88 -48.18 31.06
CA ALA A 146 -8.21 -49.16 32.07
C ALA A 146 -7.03 -50.15 32.15
N ALA A 147 -6.36 -50.14 33.30
CA ALA A 147 -5.41 -51.17 33.66
C ALA A 147 -6.15 -52.53 33.74
N PRO A 148 -5.56 -53.63 33.26
CA PRO A 148 -5.97 -54.96 33.64
C PRO A 148 -5.78 -55.18 35.16
N ALA A 149 -6.57 -56.10 35.71
CA ALA A 149 -6.71 -56.43 37.13
C ALA A 149 -5.38 -56.74 37.89
N PRO A 150 -5.39 -56.67 39.23
CA PRO A 150 -4.19 -56.59 40.07
C PRO A 150 -3.61 -57.96 40.50
N GLN A 151 -2.28 -58.04 40.63
CA GLN A 151 -1.62 -59.00 41.53
C GLN A 151 -1.25 -58.30 42.84
N ALA A 152 -1.57 -58.98 43.94
CA ALA A 152 -1.44 -58.53 45.32
C ALA A 152 0.02 -58.29 45.74
N GLY A 153 0.25 -57.19 46.46
CA GLY A 153 1.52 -56.90 47.14
C GLY A 153 1.28 -55.88 48.26
N SER A 154 1.40 -56.37 49.49
CA SER A 154 1.18 -55.64 50.75
C SER A 154 2.23 -54.56 51.06
N GLY A 155 1.76 -53.54 51.80
CA GLY A 155 2.55 -52.56 52.56
C GLY A 155 2.52 -51.17 51.91
N GLY A 156 2.13 -50.08 52.55
CA GLY A 156 1.93 -49.74 53.96
C GLY A 156 2.38 -48.28 54.13
N GLY A 157 1.52 -47.43 54.75
CA GLY A 157 1.81 -46.00 55.07
C GLY A 157 0.94 -45.01 54.29
N GLN A 158 -0.19 -44.49 54.82
CA GLN A 158 -0.32 -43.30 55.71
C GLN A 158 0.47 -42.07 55.20
N ALA A 159 -0.03 -40.84 55.12
CA ALA A 159 -1.30 -40.21 55.48
C ALA A 159 -1.32 -38.73 55.00
N ASN A 160 -2.52 -38.10 55.04
CA ASN A 160 -2.83 -36.65 55.11
C ASN A 160 -2.69 -35.80 53.84
N ALA A 161 -3.56 -34.85 53.50
CA ALA A 161 -4.88 -34.37 53.97
C ALA A 161 -5.37 -33.32 52.93
N PRO A 162 -6.65 -32.89 52.94
CA PRO A 162 -7.28 -32.17 51.84
C PRO A 162 -7.30 -30.64 52.04
N ALA A 163 -7.39 -29.88 50.95
CA ALA A 163 -7.84 -28.48 51.01
C ALA A 163 -8.78 -28.18 49.84
N ALA A 164 -10.06 -28.15 50.19
CA ALA A 164 -11.13 -27.61 49.38
C ALA A 164 -11.00 -26.08 49.30
N GLY A 165 -11.15 -25.52 48.10
CA GLY A 165 -11.27 -24.09 47.86
C GLY A 165 -12.48 -23.81 46.97
N ARG A 166 -13.66 -23.76 47.59
CA ARG A 166 -14.89 -23.16 47.04
C ARG A 166 -14.81 -21.64 47.23
N GLY A 167 -15.13 -20.89 46.19
CA GLY A 167 -15.48 -19.46 46.23
C GLY A 167 -15.59 -18.96 44.78
N GLY A 168 -16.68 -18.38 44.28
CA GLY A 168 -17.78 -17.68 44.94
C GLY A 168 -17.61 -16.17 44.74
N GLY A 169 -18.50 -15.56 43.95
CA GLY A 169 -18.60 -14.10 43.74
C GLY A 169 -18.45 -13.74 42.26
N GLY A 170 -19.40 -13.15 41.54
CA GLY A 170 -20.55 -12.35 41.95
C GLY A 170 -20.22 -10.85 41.85
N GLY A 171 -20.85 -10.16 40.88
CA GLY A 171 -20.81 -8.70 40.72
C GLY A 171 -19.65 -8.21 39.83
N ALA A 172 -19.78 -7.18 38.99
CA ALA A 172 -20.83 -6.18 38.87
C ALA A 172 -20.83 -5.58 37.46
N ALA A 173 -22.03 -5.34 36.94
CA ALA A 173 -22.26 -4.31 35.94
C ALA A 173 -22.01 -2.93 36.57
N ARG A 174 -21.34 -2.03 35.84
CA ARG A 174 -21.20 -0.55 35.97
C ARG A 174 -19.86 -0.19 35.29
N GLN A 175 -19.68 0.84 34.48
CA GLN A 175 -20.43 2.06 34.22
C GLN A 175 -20.05 2.54 32.82
N GLN A 176 -21.05 2.88 32.01
CA GLN A 176 -20.87 3.76 30.86
C GLN A 176 -20.53 5.15 31.39
N SER A 177 -19.31 5.61 31.13
CA SER A 177 -18.94 7.02 31.27
C SER A 177 -19.16 7.69 29.91
N ALA A 178 -20.22 8.49 29.85
CA ALA A 178 -20.42 9.46 28.78
C ALA A 178 -19.37 10.59 28.93
N PRO A 179 -18.61 10.96 27.89
CA PRO A 179 -17.86 12.20 27.89
C PRO A 179 -18.80 13.38 27.60
N THR A 180 -18.82 14.30 28.56
CA THR A 180 -19.40 15.64 28.50
C THR A 180 -18.77 16.47 27.37
N PRO A 181 -19.55 17.27 26.62
CA PRO A 181 -19.00 18.24 25.68
C PRO A 181 -18.35 19.40 26.45
N ALA A 182 -17.04 19.56 26.29
CA ALA A 182 -16.30 20.71 26.80
C ALA A 182 -16.37 21.88 25.80
N ALA A 183 -16.51 23.06 26.38
CA ALA A 183 -16.87 24.33 25.75
C ALA A 183 -15.85 24.85 24.73
N GLU A 184 -16.38 25.51 23.70
CA GLU A 184 -15.72 26.51 22.86
C GLU A 184 -15.05 27.61 23.71
N PRO A 185 -13.76 27.89 23.50
CA PRO A 185 -13.21 29.22 23.70
C PRO A 185 -13.36 30.03 22.41
N ALA A 186 -14.21 31.07 22.48
CA ALA A 186 -14.18 32.19 21.54
C ALA A 186 -12.83 32.90 21.67
N GLY A 187 -11.97 32.71 20.67
CA GLY A 187 -10.64 33.32 20.56
C GLY A 187 -10.61 34.39 19.48
N GLU A 188 -10.78 35.62 19.93
CA GLU A 188 -10.34 36.91 19.41
C GLU A 188 -9.54 36.91 18.09
N ALA A 189 -10.13 37.54 17.07
CA ALA A 189 -9.48 37.88 15.82
C ALA A 189 -8.41 38.97 16.05
N THR A 190 -7.15 38.64 15.75
CA THR A 190 -6.08 39.64 15.58
C THR A 190 -5.97 40.00 14.09
N PRO A 191 -6.06 41.28 13.68
CA PRO A 191 -5.83 41.67 12.30
C PRO A 191 -4.33 41.60 11.98
N SER A 192 -3.94 40.66 11.12
CA SER A 192 -2.58 40.58 10.57
C SER A 192 -2.41 41.60 9.43
N ALA A 193 -1.26 42.26 9.45
CA ALA A 193 -0.94 43.49 8.74
C ALA A 193 -1.03 43.39 7.21
N ALA A 194 -1.40 44.53 6.61
CA ALA A 194 -1.32 44.79 5.19
C ALA A 194 0.13 44.58 4.68
N VAL A 195 0.29 43.68 3.71
CA VAL A 195 1.53 43.52 2.95
C VAL A 195 1.48 44.47 1.76
N ASP A 196 2.53 45.28 1.67
CA ASP A 196 2.78 46.30 0.65
C ASP A 196 2.86 45.67 -0.77
N PRO A 197 2.03 46.08 -1.75
CA PRO A 197 2.00 45.47 -3.09
C PRO A 197 3.08 45.99 -4.08
N TRP A 198 4.09 46.74 -3.63
CA TRP A 198 5.05 47.40 -4.55
C TRP A 198 6.53 47.20 -4.19
N ALA A 199 6.98 45.95 -4.07
CA ALA A 199 8.41 45.64 -4.09
C ALA A 199 8.86 45.24 -5.51
N PRO A 200 9.78 45.99 -6.17
CA PRO A 200 10.26 45.65 -7.50
C PRO A 200 11.10 44.37 -7.49
N ALA A 201 10.80 43.48 -8.44
CA ALA A 201 11.48 42.22 -8.68
C ALA A 201 12.98 42.44 -8.96
N SER A 202 13.84 41.85 -8.12
CA SER A 202 15.25 41.67 -8.45
C SER A 202 15.40 40.38 -9.23
N GLU A 203 15.64 40.51 -10.53
CA GLU A 203 16.06 39.42 -11.42
C GLU A 203 17.41 38.86 -10.97
N VAL A 204 17.43 37.60 -10.53
CA VAL A 204 18.66 36.84 -10.29
C VAL A 204 18.84 35.87 -11.46
N PRO A 205 20.01 35.87 -12.14
CA PRO A 205 20.22 35.06 -13.33
C PRO A 205 20.32 33.56 -12.98
N ALA A 206 19.63 32.76 -13.80
CA ALA A 206 19.63 31.32 -13.78
C ALA A 206 21.01 30.76 -14.15
N ALA A 207 21.67 30.13 -13.18
CA ALA A 207 22.77 29.19 -13.42
C ALA A 207 22.40 27.85 -12.76
N GLY A 208 22.16 26.85 -13.60
CA GLY A 208 21.74 25.53 -13.16
C GLY A 208 22.85 24.77 -12.42
N VAL A 209 22.42 23.98 -11.45
CA VAL A 209 23.02 22.70 -11.06
C VAL A 209 21.92 21.84 -10.44
N ALA A 210 21.59 20.74 -11.10
CA ALA A 210 20.83 19.65 -10.49
C ALA A 210 21.72 19.03 -9.41
N SER A 211 21.36 19.23 -8.14
CA SER A 211 21.94 18.50 -7.02
C SER A 211 20.79 18.11 -6.11
N GLY A 212 20.54 16.80 -6.04
CA GLY A 212 19.57 16.21 -5.13
C GLY A 212 20.03 16.40 -3.70
N ALA A 213 19.69 17.55 -3.14
CA ALA A 213 19.78 17.78 -1.72
C ALA A 213 18.64 16.98 -1.07
N ALA A 214 19.00 15.87 -0.44
CA ALA A 214 18.23 15.36 0.69
C ALA A 214 18.30 16.43 1.79
N GLY A 215 17.47 17.46 1.65
CA GLY A 215 17.22 18.43 2.71
C GLY A 215 16.67 17.66 3.89
N THR A 216 17.48 17.50 4.92
CA THR A 216 17.03 17.17 6.28
C THR A 216 16.34 18.40 6.84
N ASP A 217 15.21 18.76 6.21
CA ASP A 217 14.26 19.67 6.82
C ASP A 217 13.78 18.93 8.07
N THR A 218 14.35 19.32 9.21
CA THR A 218 14.01 18.77 10.52
C THR A 218 12.67 19.39 10.90
N GLU A 219 11.64 19.08 10.11
CA GLU A 219 10.26 19.38 10.44
C GLU A 219 9.94 18.53 11.67
N THR A 220 9.51 19.19 12.74
CA THR A 220 9.19 18.58 14.02
C THR A 220 8.11 17.52 13.82
N VAL A 221 8.51 16.27 13.64
CA VAL A 221 7.59 15.13 13.54
C VAL A 221 6.89 15.02 14.89
N ALA A 222 5.57 15.25 14.89
CA ALA A 222 4.76 15.06 16.08
C ALA A 222 4.91 13.62 16.58
N LEU A 223 4.94 13.44 17.90
CA LEU A 223 5.05 12.12 18.50
C LEU A 223 3.96 11.20 17.91
N PRO A 224 4.32 10.03 17.35
CA PRO A 224 3.34 9.16 16.72
C PRO A 224 2.31 8.67 17.74
N PRO A 225 1.06 8.40 17.32
CA PRO A 225 0.06 7.83 18.20
C PRO A 225 0.53 6.48 18.76
N PRO A 226 0.15 6.13 20.01
CA PRO A 226 0.61 4.91 20.66
C PRO A 226 0.16 3.67 19.88
N GLY A 227 1.10 2.76 19.59
CA GLY A 227 0.83 1.51 18.88
C GLY A 227 1.01 1.57 17.36
N VAL A 228 1.65 2.62 16.86
CA VAL A 228 2.06 2.77 15.46
C VAL A 228 3.58 2.96 15.39
N ASP A 229 4.26 2.09 14.66
CA ASP A 229 5.70 2.19 14.39
C ASP A 229 5.92 2.48 12.90
N VAL A 230 6.72 3.51 12.60
CA VAL A 230 6.86 4.05 11.25
C VAL A 230 8.26 3.78 10.75
N GLY A 231 8.36 3.01 9.67
CA GLY A 231 9.65 2.72 9.04
C GLY A 231 10.12 3.85 8.14
N VAL A 232 11.38 3.74 7.69
CA VAL A 232 12.00 4.71 6.78
C VAL A 232 11.33 4.64 5.40
N PRO A 233 10.98 5.79 4.78
CA PRO A 233 10.50 5.82 3.40
C PRO A 233 11.52 5.20 2.43
N THR A 234 11.05 4.36 1.52
CA THR A 234 11.85 3.69 0.48
C THR A 234 11.22 3.87 -0.89
N ALA A 235 11.97 3.61 -1.97
CA ALA A 235 11.42 3.70 -3.32
C ALA A 235 10.32 2.64 -3.52
N ALA A 236 9.17 3.05 -4.05
CA ALA A 236 8.06 2.15 -4.28
C ALA A 236 8.36 1.18 -5.44
N PRO A 237 8.03 -0.12 -5.32
CA PRO A 237 8.11 -1.03 -6.46
C PRO A 237 7.08 -0.66 -7.52
N GLY A 238 7.45 -0.76 -8.80
CA GLY A 238 6.56 -0.54 -9.94
C GLY A 238 6.67 0.85 -10.57
N ALA A 239 6.31 0.92 -11.86
CA ALA A 239 6.41 2.14 -12.65
C ALA A 239 5.48 3.25 -12.11
N PRO A 240 5.91 4.51 -12.11
CA PRO A 240 5.07 5.65 -11.74
C PRO A 240 3.89 5.74 -12.71
N VAL A 241 2.68 5.61 -12.19
CA VAL A 241 1.44 5.56 -12.99
C VAL A 241 1.12 6.93 -13.62
N ASN A 242 1.60 8.02 -13.00
CA ASN A 242 1.28 9.40 -13.36
C ASN A 242 2.49 10.22 -13.83
N GLY A 243 3.61 9.56 -14.18
CA GLY A 243 4.76 10.25 -14.75
C GLY A 243 4.61 10.47 -16.26
N PRO A 244 5.31 11.45 -16.87
CA PRO A 244 5.44 11.55 -18.32
C PRO A 244 5.93 10.23 -18.94
N SER A 245 6.71 9.45 -18.18
CA SER A 245 7.14 8.10 -18.53
C SER A 245 5.97 7.13 -18.75
N GLY A 246 4.89 7.23 -17.96
CA GLY A 246 3.69 6.40 -18.12
C GLY A 246 2.93 6.75 -19.39
N LEU A 247 2.81 8.04 -19.71
CA LEU A 247 2.23 8.50 -20.96
C LEU A 247 3.08 8.05 -22.15
N LEU A 248 4.40 8.16 -22.08
CA LEU A 248 5.32 7.66 -23.11
C LEU A 248 5.20 6.14 -23.28
N ALA A 249 5.06 5.38 -22.18
CA ALA A 249 4.85 3.95 -22.25
C ALA A 249 3.51 3.58 -22.92
N MET A 250 2.44 4.31 -22.62
CA MET A 250 1.13 4.19 -23.29
C MET A 250 1.22 4.51 -24.79
N VAL A 251 1.88 5.61 -25.15
CA VAL A 251 2.09 5.99 -26.55
C VAL A 251 2.93 4.93 -27.29
N ALA A 252 3.99 4.43 -26.67
CA ALA A 252 4.81 3.37 -27.24
C ALA A 252 4.01 2.08 -27.46
N THR A 253 3.17 1.68 -26.50
CA THR A 253 2.29 0.51 -26.67
C THR A 253 1.28 0.72 -27.79
N VAL A 254 0.61 1.87 -27.87
CA VAL A 254 -0.32 2.19 -28.96
C VAL A 254 0.40 2.16 -30.33
N LEU A 255 1.60 2.73 -30.43
CA LEU A 255 2.40 2.70 -31.66
C LEU A 255 2.80 1.28 -32.05
N THR A 256 3.23 0.44 -31.10
CA THR A 256 3.58 -0.96 -31.41
C THR A 256 2.39 -1.77 -31.91
N VAL A 257 1.19 -1.56 -31.32
CA VAL A 257 -0.05 -2.20 -31.78
C VAL A 257 -0.43 -1.69 -33.18
N GLY A 258 -0.37 -0.38 -33.43
CA GLY A 258 -0.68 0.21 -34.73
C GLY A 258 0.23 -0.29 -35.85
N VAL A 259 1.54 -0.35 -35.60
CA VAL A 259 2.53 -0.87 -36.56
C VAL A 259 2.34 -2.37 -36.80
N GLY A 260 1.98 -3.15 -35.76
CA GLY A 260 1.67 -4.56 -35.89
C GLY A 260 0.50 -4.83 -36.84
N VAL A 261 -0.60 -4.09 -36.70
CA VAL A 261 -1.78 -4.23 -37.56
C VAL A 261 -1.46 -3.88 -39.03
N ALA A 262 -0.67 -2.82 -39.27
CA ALA A 262 -0.24 -2.43 -40.60
C ALA A 262 0.64 -3.52 -41.27
N ALA A 263 1.56 -4.12 -40.51
CA ALA A 263 2.42 -5.20 -40.99
C ALA A 263 1.60 -6.44 -41.40
N VAL A 264 0.61 -6.84 -40.59
CA VAL A 264 -0.27 -7.98 -40.89
C VAL A 264 -1.06 -7.74 -42.19
N ARG A 265 -1.65 -6.55 -42.37
CA ARG A 265 -2.34 -6.21 -43.64
C ARG A 265 -1.41 -6.28 -44.85
N SER A 266 -0.17 -5.84 -44.72
CA SER A 266 0.82 -5.90 -45.80
C SER A 266 1.20 -7.33 -46.21
N ALA A 267 1.20 -8.28 -45.26
CA ALA A 267 1.47 -9.69 -45.53
C ALA A 267 0.35 -10.37 -46.31
N PHE A 268 -0.92 -10.05 -46.00
CA PHE A 268 -2.07 -10.59 -46.73
C PHE A 268 -2.16 -10.06 -48.16
N ALA A 269 -1.85 -8.77 -48.39
CA ALA A 269 -1.82 -8.18 -49.73
C ALA A 269 -0.79 -8.83 -50.68
N ARG A 270 0.29 -9.41 -50.14
CA ARG A 270 1.32 -10.11 -50.92
C ARG A 270 0.96 -11.55 -51.27
N ARG A 271 0.03 -12.19 -50.52
CA ARG A 271 -0.42 -13.56 -50.82
C ARG A 271 -1.44 -13.61 -51.94
N SER A 272 -2.34 -12.63 -52.03
CA SER A 272 -3.34 -12.57 -53.11
C SER A 272 -2.74 -12.36 -54.49
N SER A 273 -1.58 -11.69 -54.60
CA SER A 273 -0.90 -11.43 -55.87
C SER A 273 -0.16 -12.66 -56.45
N ARG A 274 -0.02 -13.76 -55.69
CA ARG A 274 0.66 -14.98 -56.17
C ARG A 274 -0.27 -16.04 -56.76
N ILE A 275 -1.58 -15.90 -56.64
CA ILE A 275 -2.56 -16.86 -57.17
C ILE A 275 -3.02 -16.46 -58.59
N ALA A 276 -2.81 -15.21 -59.01
CA ALA A 276 -3.31 -14.70 -60.29
C ALA A 276 -2.42 -15.01 -61.52
N PHE A 277 -1.36 -15.82 -61.38
CA PHE A 277 -0.41 -16.14 -62.46
C PHE A 277 -0.18 -17.65 -62.67
N ALA A 278 -1.11 -18.50 -62.21
CA ALA A 278 -1.13 -19.92 -62.51
C ALA A 278 -2.34 -20.26 -63.38
#